data_AF-A0A7R8AT67-F1
#
_entry.id   AF-A0A7R8AT67-F1
#
_cell.length_a   1.000
_cell.length_b   1.000
_cell.length_c   1.000
_cell.angle_alpha   90.00
_cell.angle_beta   90.00
_cell.angle_gamma   90.00
#
_symmetry.space_group_name_H-M   'P 1'
#
loop_
_entity.id
_entity.type
_entity.pdbx_description
1 polymer ?
#
loop_
_entity_poly.entity_id
_entity_poly.type
_entity_poly.pdbx_seq_one_letter_code
_entity_poly.pdbx_strand_id
1 'polypeptide(L)'
;MCRPSPAGNLESREFEDIPEANNITLSLPHAAEKAIDPRAFNSVPGSRRFGREMRERQLNSYLPNVIGKGHADSVYGPVMKFSHGDPATDERAVMRQAQFRDELFQWGTGGLCGCTMVTLVSRRAVWMAHFWETFSHADSDWVPGAPIPAPDQFGTEHMVSYRQFQQRILRALRTAEPPANPVTARGRNPKGYIAPEGPPIDPKLFNDPEDGTELHIMTPYVSTEEPIETTTELEYANRIEEVKAEIADILGIRPMEHVWPYRKLRWSYPDEYALVDKTCRGFALFQYDPDADGDGNRGWRIMYESKEIRKFLD
;
A
#
# COMPACT_ATOMS: atom_id res chain seq x y z
N MET A 1 3.02 3.29 12.45
CA MET A 1 2.37 2.51 13.51
C MET A 1 1.46 3.53 14.14
N CYS A 2 0.20 3.53 13.71
CA CYS A 2 -0.80 4.41 14.28
C CYS A 2 -0.83 4.10 15.77
N ARG A 3 -0.50 5.11 16.59
CA ARG A 3 -0.31 4.90 18.02
C ARG A 3 -1.57 4.25 18.57
N PRO A 4 -1.47 3.22 19.44
CA PRO A 4 -2.57 2.99 20.36
C PRO A 4 -2.80 4.33 21.07
N SER A 5 -4.03 4.83 21.01
CA SER A 5 -4.43 6.04 21.72
C SER A 5 -3.91 5.92 23.15
N PRO A 6 -3.26 6.95 23.73
CA PRO A 6 -2.81 6.87 25.12
C PRO A 6 -4.05 6.48 25.93
N ALA A 7 -3.95 5.37 26.67
CA ALA A 7 -5.03 4.89 27.52
C ALA A 7 -5.46 6.07 28.40
N GLY A 8 -6.54 6.74 27.99
CA GLY A 8 -7.22 7.68 28.86
C GLY A 8 -7.59 6.86 30.08
N ASN A 9 -7.36 7.42 31.26
CA ASN A 9 -7.84 6.86 32.52
C ASN A 9 -9.36 6.62 32.40
N LEU A 10 -9.72 5.44 31.90
CA LEU A 10 -11.02 4.85 32.07
C LEU A 10 -11.03 4.49 33.55
N GLU A 11 -11.73 5.32 34.31
CA GLU A 11 -12.17 4.98 35.65
C GLU A 11 -12.63 3.52 35.63
N SER A 12 -12.11 2.75 36.56
CA SER A 12 -12.37 1.33 36.76
C SER A 12 -13.87 1.10 36.91
N ARG A 13 -14.57 0.91 35.79
CA ARG A 13 -15.82 0.18 35.77
C ARG A 13 -15.46 -1.27 36.02
N GLU A 14 -15.95 -1.80 37.13
CA GLU A 14 -15.94 -3.23 37.43
C GLU A 14 -16.52 -3.95 36.21
N PHE A 15 -15.65 -4.61 35.44
CA PHE A 15 -16.05 -5.53 34.39
C PHE A 15 -16.48 -6.81 35.10
N GLU A 16 -17.80 -6.98 35.24
CA GLU A 16 -18.39 -8.28 35.53
C GLU A 16 -17.95 -9.29 34.45
N ASP A 17 -17.63 -10.49 34.94
CA ASP A 17 -17.18 -11.70 34.24
C ASP A 17 -17.46 -11.75 32.73
N ILE A 18 -16.42 -11.50 31.93
CA ILE A 18 -16.41 -11.87 30.51
C ILE A 18 -16.31 -13.40 30.45
N PRO A 19 -17.27 -14.12 29.85
CA PRO A 19 -17.19 -15.57 29.72
C PRO A 19 -15.95 -15.92 28.90
N GLU A 20 -15.17 -16.90 29.38
CA GLU A 20 -14.01 -17.46 28.68
C GLU A 20 -14.35 -17.68 27.20
N ALA A 21 -13.62 -16.97 26.34
CA ALA A 21 -13.74 -17.14 24.90
C ALA A 21 -13.45 -18.61 24.57
N ASN A 22 -14.51 -19.33 24.21
CA ASN A 22 -14.42 -20.69 23.71
C ASN A 22 -13.35 -20.75 22.61
N ASN A 23 -12.30 -21.53 22.85
CA ASN A 23 -11.28 -21.87 21.87
C ASN A 23 -11.93 -22.63 20.71
N ILE A 24 -12.48 -21.89 19.74
CA ILE A 24 -12.91 -22.44 18.45
C ILE A 24 -11.64 -22.85 17.71
N THR A 25 -11.19 -24.08 17.98
CA THR A 25 -10.12 -24.73 17.23
C THR A 25 -10.75 -25.24 15.94
N LEU A 26 -10.79 -24.40 14.90
CA LEU A 26 -11.16 -24.81 13.54
C LEU A 26 -10.08 -25.73 12.96
N SER A 27 -10.05 -26.98 13.41
CA SER A 27 -9.21 -28.04 12.86
C SER A 27 -9.83 -28.59 11.58
N LEU A 28 -9.66 -27.86 10.47
CA LEU A 28 -9.90 -28.43 9.14
C LEU A 28 -8.71 -29.32 8.73
N PRO A 29 -8.94 -30.54 8.22
CA PRO A 29 -7.87 -31.41 7.73
C PRO A 29 -7.17 -30.74 6.55
N HIS A 30 -5.95 -30.27 6.76
CA HIS A 30 -5.13 -29.66 5.72
C HIS A 30 -4.41 -30.77 4.97
N ALA A 31 -4.89 -31.10 3.76
CA ALA A 31 -3.99 -31.66 2.76
C ALA A 31 -2.78 -30.71 2.67
N ALA A 32 -1.56 -31.24 2.76
CA ALA A 32 -0.34 -30.47 2.68
C ALA A 32 -0.34 -29.70 1.36
N GLU A 33 -0.66 -28.41 1.43
CA GLU A 33 -0.70 -27.55 0.26
C GLU A 33 0.74 -27.48 -0.27
N LYS A 34 0.90 -27.72 -1.58
CA LYS A 34 2.21 -27.72 -2.22
C LYS A 34 2.92 -26.41 -1.87
N ALA A 35 4.16 -26.51 -1.39
CA ALA A 35 4.97 -25.34 -1.08
C ALA A 35 4.93 -24.35 -2.25
N ILE A 36 4.73 -23.07 -1.92
CA ILE A 36 4.75 -21.98 -2.90
C ILE A 36 6.16 -21.97 -3.49
N ASP A 37 6.26 -22.18 -4.80
CA ASP A 37 7.53 -22.01 -5.48
C ASP A 37 7.83 -20.49 -5.51
N PRO A 38 8.93 -20.03 -4.91
CA PRO A 38 9.24 -18.61 -4.86
C PRO A 38 9.52 -18.01 -6.25
N ARG A 39 10.09 -18.80 -7.18
CA ARG A 39 10.33 -18.38 -8.57
C ARG A 39 9.08 -18.38 -9.43
N ALA A 40 7.99 -18.91 -8.92
CA ALA A 40 6.88 -19.23 -9.76
C ALA A 40 6.05 -18.02 -10.19
N PHE A 41 6.45 -17.43 -11.30
CA PHE A 41 5.50 -17.15 -12.37
C PHE A 41 4.91 -18.44 -12.97
N ASN A 42 5.35 -19.64 -12.50
CA ASN A 42 4.85 -20.98 -12.82
C ASN A 42 4.64 -21.17 -14.33
N SER A 43 5.49 -20.59 -15.17
CA SER A 43 5.51 -20.99 -16.57
C SER A 43 5.90 -22.46 -16.63
N VAL A 44 5.22 -23.21 -17.50
CA VAL A 44 5.83 -24.43 -18.02
C VAL A 44 7.00 -23.96 -18.88
N PRO A 45 8.22 -24.53 -18.79
CA PRO A 45 9.30 -24.17 -19.71
C PRO A 45 8.80 -24.24 -21.16
N GLY A 46 8.98 -23.16 -21.92
CA GLY A 46 8.46 -22.93 -23.26
C GLY A 46 7.05 -22.32 -23.34
N SER A 47 6.42 -21.97 -22.21
CA SER A 47 5.06 -21.41 -22.15
C SER A 47 5.06 -19.96 -21.68
N ARG A 48 4.61 -19.06 -22.55
CA ARG A 48 4.25 -17.66 -22.21
C ARG A 48 3.00 -17.52 -21.34
N ARG A 49 2.55 -18.60 -20.69
CA ARG A 49 1.45 -18.57 -19.73
C ARG A 49 2.02 -18.60 -18.35
N PHE A 50 1.63 -17.62 -17.54
CA PHE A 50 1.76 -17.75 -16.11
C PHE A 50 1.04 -19.02 -15.65
N GLY A 51 1.57 -19.68 -14.62
CA GLY A 51 0.86 -20.80 -14.02
C GLY A 51 -0.29 -20.31 -13.17
N ARG A 52 -0.60 -20.99 -12.06
CA ARG A 52 -1.76 -20.58 -11.27
C ARG A 52 -1.48 -19.31 -10.47
N GLU A 53 -2.47 -18.41 -10.39
CA GLU A 53 -2.44 -17.28 -9.43
C GLU A 53 -2.45 -17.82 -8.00
N MET A 54 -1.77 -17.12 -7.11
CA MET A 54 -1.79 -17.40 -5.69
C MET A 54 -3.19 -17.18 -5.13
N ARG A 55 -3.71 -18.19 -4.44
CA ARG A 55 -4.95 -18.06 -3.69
C ARG A 55 -4.72 -17.24 -2.42
N GLU A 56 -5.78 -16.67 -1.87
CA GLU A 56 -5.72 -15.90 -0.62
C GLU A 56 -5.02 -16.66 0.53
N ARG A 57 -5.29 -17.96 0.72
CA ARG A 57 -4.59 -18.78 1.72
C ARG A 57 -3.06 -18.82 1.50
N GLN A 58 -2.62 -18.87 0.25
CA GLN A 58 -1.20 -18.86 -0.10
C GLN A 58 -0.61 -17.47 0.18
N LEU A 59 -1.32 -16.39 -0.15
CA LEU A 59 -0.91 -15.02 0.16
C LEU A 59 -0.84 -14.75 1.67
N ASN A 60 -1.79 -15.28 2.45
CA ASN A 60 -1.82 -15.22 3.92
C ASN A 60 -0.58 -15.87 4.56
N SER A 61 0.01 -16.86 3.90
CA SER A 61 1.27 -17.47 4.35
C SER A 61 2.49 -16.71 3.80
N TYR A 62 2.48 -16.36 2.52
CA TYR A 62 3.64 -15.82 1.82
C TYR A 62 4.00 -14.40 2.28
N LEU A 63 3.07 -13.46 2.22
CA LEU A 63 3.35 -12.04 2.46
C LEU A 63 3.87 -11.76 3.88
N PRO A 64 3.27 -12.31 4.96
CA PRO A 64 3.82 -12.15 6.30
C PRO A 64 5.22 -12.74 6.48
N ASN A 65 5.52 -13.87 5.83
CA ASN A 65 6.83 -14.49 5.94
C ASN A 65 7.90 -13.65 5.21
N VAL A 66 7.60 -13.20 3.99
CA VAL A 66 8.55 -12.44 3.16
C VAL A 66 8.78 -11.03 3.70
N ILE A 67 7.71 -10.30 4.05
CA ILE A 67 7.80 -8.89 4.46
C ILE A 67 7.95 -8.75 5.98
N GLY A 68 7.10 -9.44 6.75
CA GLY A 68 6.99 -9.29 8.21
C GLY A 68 8.18 -9.90 8.93
N LYS A 69 8.44 -11.19 8.70
CA LYS A 69 9.55 -11.91 9.33
C LYS A 69 10.90 -11.64 8.68
N GLY A 70 10.91 -10.95 7.55
CA GLY A 70 12.13 -10.69 6.77
C GLY A 70 12.80 -11.98 6.30
N HIS A 71 12.05 -13.08 6.19
CA HIS A 71 12.55 -14.27 5.52
C HIS A 71 12.64 -13.91 4.04
N ALA A 72 13.81 -13.42 3.64
CA ALA A 72 14.10 -13.08 2.27
C ALA A 72 13.64 -14.24 1.38
N ASP A 73 12.82 -13.90 0.38
CA ASP A 73 12.59 -14.85 -0.69
C ASP A 73 13.97 -15.20 -1.26
N SER A 74 14.35 -16.48 -1.21
CA SER A 74 15.71 -16.90 -1.58
C SER A 74 16.05 -16.58 -3.03
N VAL A 75 15.06 -16.24 -3.84
CA VAL A 75 15.20 -15.78 -5.21
C VAL A 75 15.43 -14.27 -5.23
N TYR A 76 14.48 -13.49 -4.71
CA TYR A 76 14.46 -12.03 -4.87
C TYR A 76 15.35 -11.25 -3.89
N GLY A 77 15.96 -11.94 -2.92
CA GLY A 77 16.78 -11.31 -1.90
C GLY A 77 15.94 -10.59 -0.82
N PRO A 78 16.51 -9.67 -0.04
CA PRO A 78 15.77 -8.96 1.00
C PRO A 78 14.73 -8.00 0.42
N VAL A 79 13.59 -7.88 1.08
CA VAL A 79 12.56 -6.89 0.73
C VAL A 79 13.07 -5.48 1.03
N MET A 80 13.13 -4.65 -0.01
CA MET A 80 13.35 -3.22 0.18
C MET A 80 12.05 -2.59 0.71
N LYS A 81 12.06 -2.13 1.96
CA LYS A 81 10.86 -1.65 2.63
C LYS A 81 10.48 -0.23 2.23
N PHE A 82 9.18 0.09 2.30
CA PHE A 82 8.67 1.46 2.18
C PHE A 82 8.42 2.14 3.54
N SER A 83 9.23 1.81 4.54
CA SER A 83 9.17 2.40 5.86
C SER A 83 10.58 2.55 6.43
N HIS A 84 10.77 3.58 7.25
CA HIS A 84 12.00 3.82 7.99
C HIS A 84 11.71 3.72 9.49
N GLY A 85 12.56 2.97 10.19
CA GLY A 85 12.55 2.93 11.66
C GLY A 85 11.20 2.58 12.27
N ASP A 86 10.90 3.22 13.40
CA ASP A 86 9.62 3.09 14.08
C ASP A 86 8.59 4.03 13.41
N PRO A 87 7.55 3.49 12.78
CA PRO A 87 6.58 4.30 12.11
C PRO A 87 5.61 5.01 13.07
N ALA A 88 5.77 4.91 14.39
CA ALA A 88 5.18 5.85 15.34
C ALA A 88 5.88 7.22 15.30
N THR A 89 7.10 7.26 14.77
CA THR A 89 7.98 8.45 14.72
C THR A 89 8.31 8.90 13.30
N ASP A 90 8.21 8.02 12.31
CA ASP A 90 8.51 8.32 10.91
C ASP A 90 7.36 7.91 9.98
N GLU A 91 6.64 8.90 9.45
CA GLU A 91 5.53 8.73 8.52
C GLU A 91 5.84 9.38 7.16
N ARG A 92 7.11 9.54 6.82
CA ARG A 92 7.47 10.10 5.51
C ARG A 92 6.93 9.23 4.39
N ALA A 93 6.50 9.86 3.31
CA ALA A 93 6.30 9.17 2.04
C ALA A 93 7.64 8.57 1.60
N VAL A 94 7.62 7.29 1.20
CA VAL A 94 8.81 6.62 0.65
C VAL A 94 8.50 6.19 -0.78
N MET A 95 9.38 6.54 -1.70
CA MET A 95 9.27 6.32 -3.13
C MET A 95 10.51 5.56 -3.61
N ARG A 96 10.34 4.68 -4.61
CA ARG A 96 11.41 3.89 -5.21
C ARG A 96 11.21 3.83 -6.71
N GLN A 97 12.30 3.85 -7.46
CA GLN A 97 12.29 3.69 -8.92
C GLN A 97 13.42 2.77 -9.34
N ALA A 98 13.12 1.87 -10.28
CA ALA A 98 14.11 0.98 -10.88
C ALA A 98 13.73 0.72 -12.34
N GLN A 99 14.74 0.66 -13.19
CA GLN A 99 14.60 0.14 -14.54
C GLN A 99 14.64 -1.38 -14.51
N PHE A 100 13.89 -2.01 -15.41
CA PHE A 100 13.93 -3.45 -15.60
C PHE A 100 15.20 -3.85 -16.37
N ARG A 101 16.17 -4.37 -15.61
CA ARG A 101 17.49 -4.81 -16.08
C ARG A 101 17.68 -6.29 -15.76
N ASP A 102 18.92 -6.75 -15.66
CA ASP A 102 19.24 -8.18 -15.44
C ASP A 102 19.25 -8.58 -13.95
N GLU A 103 18.82 -7.68 -13.06
CA GLU A 103 18.79 -7.92 -11.62
C GLU A 103 17.37 -8.13 -11.13
N LEU A 104 17.15 -9.24 -10.42
CA LEU A 104 15.95 -9.49 -9.65
C LEU A 104 15.87 -8.53 -8.46
N PHE A 105 14.66 -8.08 -8.12
CA PHE A 105 14.44 -7.29 -6.91
C PHE A 105 13.01 -7.39 -6.43
N GLN A 106 12.83 -7.03 -5.16
CA GLN A 106 11.50 -6.92 -4.57
C GLN A 106 11.39 -5.77 -3.58
N TRP A 107 10.24 -5.10 -3.60
CA TRP A 107 9.91 -4.00 -2.71
C TRP A 107 8.56 -4.27 -2.06
N GLY A 108 8.43 -3.92 -0.79
CA GLY A 108 7.17 -4.22 -0.12
C GLY A 108 7.00 -3.51 1.20
N THR A 109 5.77 -3.55 1.67
CA THR A 109 5.36 -3.01 2.96
C THR A 109 4.22 -3.84 3.51
N GLY A 110 4.11 -3.87 4.83
CA GLY A 110 3.05 -4.51 5.59
C GLY A 110 2.42 -3.53 6.56
N GLY A 111 1.35 -3.96 7.23
CA GLY A 111 0.69 -3.16 8.25
C GLY A 111 0.00 -1.90 7.72
N LEU A 112 -0.42 -1.87 6.45
CA LEU A 112 -1.18 -0.75 5.90
C LEU A 112 -2.53 -0.64 6.65
N CYS A 113 -2.73 0.47 7.34
CA CYS A 113 -3.89 0.74 8.21
C CYS A 113 -4.72 1.94 7.74
N GLY A 114 -4.57 2.31 6.47
CA GLY A 114 -5.17 3.47 5.83
C GLY A 114 -4.20 4.19 4.89
N CYS A 115 -2.97 3.71 4.78
CA CYS A 115 -2.02 4.18 3.78
C CYS A 115 -2.49 3.91 2.33
N THR A 116 -1.96 4.67 1.37
CA THR A 116 -2.13 4.47 -0.06
C THR A 116 -0.82 3.99 -0.69
N MET A 117 -0.86 2.96 -1.51
CA MET A 117 0.25 2.54 -2.36
C MET A 117 -0.01 2.95 -3.81
N VAL A 118 0.99 3.51 -4.46
CA VAL A 118 0.93 3.88 -5.87
C VAL A 118 2.06 3.16 -6.58
N THR A 119 1.76 2.37 -7.61
CA THR A 119 2.74 1.69 -8.45
C THR A 119 2.49 2.05 -9.90
N LEU A 120 3.47 2.68 -10.53
CA LEU A 120 3.51 2.99 -11.95
C LEU A 120 4.49 2.02 -12.62
N VAL A 121 4.03 1.27 -13.60
CA VAL A 121 4.85 0.26 -14.31
C VAL A 121 4.78 0.52 -15.81
N SER A 122 5.90 0.43 -16.49
CA SER A 122 6.02 0.44 -17.96
C SER A 122 6.77 -0.81 -18.41
N ARG A 123 7.00 -0.98 -19.72
CA ARG A 123 7.95 -1.98 -20.22
C ARG A 123 9.40 -1.77 -19.75
N ARG A 124 9.74 -0.56 -19.30
CA ARG A 124 11.12 -0.13 -19.03
C ARG A 124 11.45 -0.04 -17.55
N ALA A 125 10.47 0.24 -16.71
CA ALA A 125 10.71 0.55 -15.31
C ALA A 125 9.48 0.35 -14.42
N VAL A 126 9.72 0.40 -13.11
CA VAL A 126 8.71 0.57 -12.08
C VAL A 126 9.07 1.77 -11.20
N TRP A 127 8.07 2.56 -10.87
CA TRP A 127 8.09 3.55 -9.79
C TRP A 127 7.00 3.18 -8.79
N MET A 128 7.32 3.14 -7.50
CA MET A 128 6.38 2.76 -6.47
C MET A 128 6.52 3.65 -5.25
N ALA A 129 5.41 3.99 -4.62
CA ALA A 129 5.36 4.87 -3.46
C ALA A 129 4.38 4.38 -2.41
N HIS A 130 4.74 4.66 -1.16
CA HIS A 130 3.92 4.47 0.02
C HIS A 130 3.60 5.83 0.64
N PHE A 131 2.32 6.16 0.68
CA PHE A 131 1.79 7.39 1.25
C PHE A 131 1.04 7.07 2.54
N TRP A 132 1.58 7.54 3.68
CA TRP A 132 0.98 7.36 5.00
C TRP A 132 -0.30 8.17 5.15
N GLU A 133 -1.34 7.60 5.79
CA GLU A 133 -2.63 8.28 5.97
C GLU A 133 -2.50 9.66 6.61
N THR A 134 -1.89 9.74 7.78
CA THR A 134 -1.77 10.93 8.63
C THR A 134 -0.87 11.99 8.02
N PHE A 135 0.16 11.57 7.29
CA PHE A 135 1.11 12.48 6.64
C PHE A 135 0.57 13.01 5.32
N SER A 136 -0.06 12.14 4.53
CA SER A 136 -0.41 12.38 3.13
C SER A 136 -1.78 13.01 3.02
N HIS A 137 -2.78 12.42 3.66
CA HIS A 137 -4.18 12.83 3.58
C HIS A 137 -4.57 13.79 4.71
N ALA A 138 -3.60 14.08 5.60
CA ALA A 138 -3.77 14.68 6.91
C ALA A 138 -4.63 13.80 7.82
N ASP A 139 -4.53 14.00 9.15
CA ASP A 139 -5.65 13.67 10.02
C ASP A 139 -6.85 14.36 9.36
N SER A 140 -7.82 13.61 8.85
CA SER A 140 -9.17 14.14 8.94
C SER A 140 -9.29 14.53 10.42
N ASP A 141 -9.58 15.77 10.73
CA ASP A 141 -9.81 16.21 12.12
C ASP A 141 -11.07 15.51 12.70
N TRP A 142 -11.38 14.27 12.29
CA TRP A 142 -12.41 13.42 12.83
C TRP A 142 -12.02 13.01 14.25
N VAL A 143 -12.37 13.88 15.16
CA VAL A 143 -12.68 13.50 16.52
C VAL A 143 -14.12 12.96 16.49
N PRO A 144 -14.39 11.70 16.91
CA PRO A 144 -15.76 11.27 17.11
C PRO A 144 -16.46 12.27 18.06
N GLY A 145 -17.46 12.99 17.53
CA GLY A 145 -18.23 14.00 18.26
C GLY A 145 -17.78 15.46 18.13
N ALA A 146 -16.70 15.78 17.40
CA ALA A 146 -16.45 17.17 17.03
C ALA A 146 -17.41 17.60 15.92
N PRO A 147 -17.94 18.84 15.95
CA PRO A 147 -18.72 19.37 14.85
C PRO A 147 -17.83 19.40 13.60
N ILE A 148 -18.26 18.68 12.57
CA ILE A 148 -17.71 18.77 11.22
C ILE A 148 -17.80 20.26 10.84
N PRO A 149 -16.69 20.98 10.65
CA PRO A 149 -16.80 22.35 10.17
C PRO A 149 -17.53 22.30 8.84
N ALA A 150 -18.56 23.15 8.69
CA ALA A 150 -19.35 23.17 7.48
C ALA A 150 -18.41 23.25 6.27
N PRO A 151 -18.61 22.45 5.23
CA PRO A 151 -17.86 22.59 3.99
C PRO A 151 -17.91 24.06 3.59
N ASP A 152 -16.79 24.61 3.13
CA ASP A 152 -16.87 25.91 2.50
C ASP A 152 -17.81 25.81 1.27
N GLN A 153 -18.18 26.96 0.71
CA GLN A 153 -19.06 27.03 -0.46
C GLN A 153 -18.58 26.22 -1.70
N PHE A 154 -17.39 25.61 -1.62
CA PHE A 154 -16.78 24.77 -2.65
C PHE A 154 -16.75 23.27 -2.29
N GLY A 155 -17.31 22.87 -1.13
CA GLY A 155 -17.32 21.47 -0.72
C GLY A 155 -15.94 20.92 -0.37
N THR A 156 -14.96 21.78 -0.06
CA THR A 156 -13.58 21.32 0.12
C THR A 156 -13.42 20.65 1.48
N GLU A 157 -12.92 19.41 1.46
CA GLU A 157 -12.12 18.88 2.56
C GLU A 157 -11.19 19.99 3.08
N HIS A 158 -11.18 20.20 4.40
CA HIS A 158 -10.35 21.16 5.13
C HIS A 158 -9.15 21.69 4.33
N MET A 159 -9.20 22.94 3.85
CA MET A 159 -8.15 23.56 2.99
C MET A 159 -6.69 23.31 3.44
N VAL A 160 -6.47 23.11 4.75
CA VAL A 160 -5.16 22.77 5.32
C VAL A 160 -4.72 21.35 4.95
N SER A 161 -5.61 20.35 5.06
CA SER A 161 -5.37 18.98 4.57
C SER A 161 -5.06 19.01 3.07
N TYR A 162 -5.83 19.79 2.31
CA TYR A 162 -5.61 19.94 0.88
C TYR A 162 -4.21 20.47 0.53
N ARG A 163 -3.76 21.56 1.16
CA ARG A 163 -2.41 22.09 0.93
C ARG A 163 -1.31 21.12 1.36
N GLN A 164 -1.51 20.36 2.43
CA GLN A 164 -0.55 19.35 2.87
C GLN A 164 -0.43 18.23 1.83
N PHE A 165 -1.56 17.71 1.34
CA PHE A 165 -1.57 16.71 0.30
C PHE A 165 -0.84 17.19 -0.96
N GLN A 166 -1.15 18.40 -1.45
CA GLN A 166 -0.44 18.98 -2.60
C GLN A 166 1.07 19.09 -2.37
N GLN A 167 1.49 19.59 -1.20
CA GLN A 167 2.91 19.82 -0.91
C GLN A 167 3.69 18.53 -0.63
N ARG A 168 3.05 17.53 -0.02
CA ARG A 168 3.70 16.31 0.48
C ARG A 168 3.62 15.17 -0.53
N ILE A 169 2.58 15.16 -1.36
CA ILE A 169 2.30 14.07 -2.31
C ILE A 169 2.47 14.58 -3.73
N LEU A 170 1.60 15.46 -4.22
CA LEU A 170 1.62 15.86 -5.63
C LEU A 170 2.97 16.47 -6.04
N ARG A 171 3.50 17.40 -5.23
CA ARG A 171 4.83 17.97 -5.46
C ARG A 171 5.95 16.92 -5.42
N ALA A 172 5.85 15.93 -4.53
CA ALA A 172 6.85 14.87 -4.40
C ALA A 172 6.90 13.94 -5.62
N LEU A 173 5.79 13.82 -6.35
CA LEU A 173 5.76 13.11 -7.64
C LEU A 173 6.65 13.79 -8.69
N ARG A 174 6.80 15.13 -8.61
CA ARG A 174 7.56 15.94 -9.59
C ARG A 174 8.98 16.27 -9.18
N THR A 175 9.21 16.51 -7.89
CA THR A 175 10.49 17.00 -7.40
C THR A 175 10.85 16.43 -6.04
N ALA A 176 12.14 16.20 -5.83
CA ALA A 176 12.71 15.85 -4.53
C ALA A 176 12.86 17.09 -3.60
N GLU A 177 12.65 18.30 -4.12
CA GLU A 177 12.87 19.52 -3.34
C GLU A 177 11.72 19.77 -2.35
N PRO A 178 12.02 19.93 -1.04
CA PRO A 178 11.01 20.28 -0.06
C PRO A 178 10.41 21.67 -0.36
N PRO A 179 9.15 21.92 -0.02
CA PRO A 179 8.55 23.24 -0.18
C PRO A 179 9.24 24.25 0.74
N ALA A 180 9.39 25.51 0.29
CA ALA A 180 10.08 26.55 1.05
C ALA A 180 9.39 26.88 2.39
N ASN A 181 8.06 26.71 2.46
CA ASN A 181 7.25 26.94 3.66
C ASN A 181 6.27 25.78 3.82
N PRO A 182 6.72 24.62 4.34
CA PRO A 182 5.86 23.46 4.48
C PRO A 182 4.75 23.74 5.50
N VAL A 183 3.52 23.38 5.15
CA VAL A 183 2.41 23.45 6.09
C VAL A 183 2.59 22.37 7.16
N THR A 184 2.66 22.78 8.43
CA THR A 184 2.66 21.86 9.58
C THR A 184 1.29 21.21 9.72
N ALA A 185 1.25 19.93 10.12
CA ALA A 185 -0.01 19.30 10.48
C ALA A 185 -0.67 20.08 11.63
N ARG A 186 -1.96 20.40 11.49
CA ARG A 186 -2.82 20.84 12.61
C ARG A 186 -3.54 19.60 13.12
N GLY A 187 -3.92 19.58 14.40
CA GLY A 187 -4.62 18.43 15.00
C GLY A 187 -4.10 18.09 16.40
N ARG A 188 -4.57 16.96 16.96
CA ARG A 188 -4.22 16.52 18.33
C ARG A 188 -2.74 16.18 18.51
N ASN A 189 -2.07 15.77 17.42
CA ASN A 189 -0.64 15.47 17.40
C ASN A 189 0.00 16.17 16.18
N PRO A 190 0.26 17.50 16.26
CA PRO A 190 0.83 18.23 15.15
C PRO A 190 2.22 17.66 14.82
N LYS A 191 2.33 17.03 13.65
CA LYS A 191 3.61 16.56 13.10
C LYS A 191 4.22 17.64 12.22
N GLY A 192 5.52 17.83 12.40
CA GLY A 192 6.33 18.62 11.49
C GLY A 192 6.30 18.02 10.09
N TYR A 193 6.68 18.82 9.10
CA TYR A 193 6.91 18.28 7.76
C TYR A 193 8.11 17.35 7.78
N ILE A 194 7.90 16.13 7.28
CA ILE A 194 8.95 15.15 7.05
C ILE A 194 9.12 15.06 5.54
N ALA A 195 10.32 15.33 5.01
CA ALA A 195 10.54 15.28 3.58
C ALA A 195 10.30 13.86 3.05
N PRO A 196 9.56 13.70 1.93
CA PRO A 196 9.48 12.44 1.21
C PRO A 196 10.87 11.93 0.85
N GLU A 197 11.03 10.61 0.83
CA GLU A 197 12.28 9.96 0.46
C GLU A 197 12.14 9.24 -0.87
N GLY A 198 13.18 9.32 -1.69
CA GLY A 198 13.25 8.66 -2.99
C GLY A 198 13.11 9.63 -4.16
N PRO A 199 13.28 9.13 -5.39
CA PRO A 199 13.23 9.96 -6.58
C PRO A 199 11.78 10.31 -6.96
N PRO A 200 11.56 11.50 -7.55
CA PRO A 200 10.32 11.76 -8.27
C PRO A 200 10.21 10.83 -9.49
N ILE A 201 9.04 10.83 -10.14
CA ILE A 201 8.83 10.07 -11.37
C ILE A 201 9.76 10.62 -12.46
N ASP A 202 10.55 9.76 -13.10
CA ASP A 202 11.25 10.11 -14.33
C ASP A 202 10.32 9.84 -15.53
N PRO A 203 9.68 10.87 -16.12
CA PRO A 203 8.70 10.66 -17.18
C PRO A 203 9.28 9.96 -18.40
N LYS A 204 10.61 10.07 -18.64
CA LYS A 204 11.28 9.42 -19.77
C LYS A 204 11.20 7.90 -19.73
N LEU A 205 10.85 7.30 -18.58
CA LEU A 205 10.73 5.84 -18.41
C LEU A 205 9.29 5.33 -18.56
N PHE A 206 8.30 6.23 -18.65
CA PHE A 206 6.87 5.87 -18.58
C PHE A 206 6.00 6.60 -19.62
N ASN A 207 6.57 7.46 -20.45
CA ASN A 207 5.85 8.31 -21.40
C ASN A 207 5.75 7.75 -22.83
N ASP A 208 6.33 6.58 -23.12
CA ASP A 208 6.25 6.00 -24.46
C ASP A 208 4.87 5.32 -24.65
N PRO A 209 4.07 5.67 -25.68
CA PRO A 209 2.78 5.01 -25.92
C PRO A 209 2.90 3.50 -26.12
N GLU A 210 4.06 3.01 -26.57
CA GLU A 210 4.32 1.58 -26.75
C GLU A 210 4.70 0.89 -25.45
N ASP A 211 4.95 1.60 -24.35
CA ASP A 211 5.31 0.98 -23.07
C ASP A 211 4.16 0.20 -22.42
N GLY A 212 2.91 0.48 -22.82
CA GLY A 212 1.74 -0.05 -22.11
C GLY A 212 1.70 0.38 -20.64
N THR A 213 2.08 1.63 -20.33
CA THR A 213 2.20 2.12 -18.95
C THR A 213 0.90 1.96 -18.16
N GLU A 214 1.03 1.36 -16.97
CA GLU A 214 -0.06 1.06 -16.03
C GLU A 214 0.15 1.75 -14.69
N LEU A 215 -0.93 2.27 -14.13
CA LEU A 215 -1.00 2.91 -12.82
C LEU A 215 -1.89 2.09 -11.89
N HIS A 216 -1.29 1.43 -10.90
CA HIS A 216 -1.99 0.64 -9.88
C HIS A 216 -2.00 1.39 -8.54
N ILE A 217 -3.20 1.69 -8.02
CA ILE A 217 -3.38 2.40 -6.74
C ILE A 217 -4.10 1.48 -5.75
N MET A 218 -3.41 1.07 -4.68
CA MET A 218 -4.04 0.36 -3.56
C MET A 218 -4.38 1.35 -2.46
N THR A 219 -5.65 1.38 -2.04
CA THR A 219 -6.18 2.41 -1.14
C THR A 219 -7.27 1.84 -0.24
N PRO A 220 -7.46 2.34 0.99
CA PRO A 220 -8.56 1.87 1.82
C PRO A 220 -9.92 2.27 1.23
N TYR A 221 -10.92 1.43 1.45
CA TYR A 221 -12.32 1.80 1.30
C TYR A 221 -12.90 2.33 2.61
N VAL A 222 -13.99 3.11 2.52
CA VAL A 222 -14.74 3.58 3.69
C VAL A 222 -15.36 2.36 4.37
N SER A 223 -14.73 1.88 5.44
CA SER A 223 -15.27 0.77 6.22
C SER A 223 -16.41 1.29 7.09
N THR A 224 -17.64 1.11 6.60
CA THR A 224 -18.73 0.70 7.49
C THR A 224 -18.45 -0.76 7.90
N GLU A 225 -19.09 -1.30 8.92
CA GLU A 225 -18.86 -2.68 9.38
C GLU A 225 -19.23 -3.77 8.35
N GLU A 226 -19.55 -3.38 7.11
CA GLU A 226 -20.04 -4.24 6.05
C GLU A 226 -18.95 -5.01 5.29
N PRO A 227 -19.30 -6.18 4.70
CA PRO A 227 -18.40 -6.94 3.84
C PRO A 227 -17.91 -6.16 2.61
N ILE A 228 -16.73 -6.52 2.10
CA ILE A 228 -16.07 -5.93 0.91
C ILE A 228 -16.99 -5.91 -0.32
N GLU A 229 -17.92 -6.87 -0.43
CA GLU A 229 -18.76 -7.04 -1.62
C GLU A 229 -19.78 -5.92 -1.83
N THR A 230 -20.10 -5.11 -0.79
CA THR A 230 -21.14 -4.06 -0.89
C THR A 230 -20.60 -2.64 -0.93
N THR A 231 -19.39 -2.39 -0.43
CA THR A 231 -18.81 -1.05 -0.38
C THR A 231 -17.84 -0.81 -1.54
N THR A 232 -18.17 0.20 -2.35
CA THR A 232 -17.32 0.68 -3.47
C THR A 232 -16.71 2.05 -3.18
N GLU A 233 -17.01 2.64 -2.02
CA GLU A 233 -16.59 3.99 -1.69
C GLU A 233 -15.16 3.99 -1.17
N LEU A 234 -14.28 4.72 -1.86
CA LEU A 234 -12.87 4.85 -1.47
C LEU A 234 -12.71 5.94 -0.42
N GLU A 235 -11.93 5.69 0.62
CA GLU A 235 -11.71 6.67 1.69
C GLU A 235 -11.07 7.97 1.18
N TYR A 236 -10.29 7.89 0.10
CA TYR A 236 -9.58 9.03 -0.49
C TYR A 236 -9.93 9.24 -1.97
N ALA A 237 -11.18 9.03 -2.37
CA ALA A 237 -11.60 9.09 -3.77
C ALA A 237 -11.09 10.35 -4.52
N ASN A 238 -11.27 11.54 -3.95
CA ASN A 238 -10.83 12.80 -4.57
C ASN A 238 -9.29 12.87 -4.70
N ARG A 239 -8.56 12.41 -3.68
CA ARG A 239 -7.09 12.41 -3.67
C ARG A 239 -6.50 11.43 -4.68
N ILE A 240 -7.18 10.32 -4.90
CA ILE A 240 -6.79 9.34 -5.93
C ILE A 240 -6.92 9.95 -7.31
N GLU A 241 -8.01 10.68 -7.59
CA GLU A 241 -8.18 11.38 -8.85
C GLU A 241 -7.15 12.49 -9.05
N GLU A 242 -6.78 13.22 -8.00
CA GLU A 242 -5.67 14.18 -8.04
C GLU A 242 -4.33 13.53 -8.36
N VAL A 243 -4.02 12.37 -7.75
CA VAL A 243 -2.77 11.62 -8.04
C VAL A 243 -2.77 11.13 -9.49
N LYS A 244 -3.88 10.58 -9.98
CA LYS A 244 -4.00 10.14 -11.37
C LYS A 244 -3.79 11.30 -12.35
N ALA A 245 -4.44 12.43 -12.10
CA ALA A 245 -4.32 13.63 -12.93
C ALA A 245 -2.87 14.16 -12.93
N GLU A 246 -2.24 14.22 -11.76
CA GLU A 246 -0.86 14.67 -11.61
C GLU A 246 0.13 13.74 -12.34
N ILE A 247 -0.04 12.43 -12.22
CA ILE A 247 0.79 11.45 -12.96
C ILE A 247 0.56 11.62 -14.47
N ALA A 248 -0.69 11.73 -14.93
CA ALA A 248 -0.96 11.91 -16.35
C ALA A 248 -0.31 13.19 -16.92
N ASP A 249 -0.30 14.28 -16.15
CA ASP A 249 0.38 15.52 -16.53
C ASP A 249 1.91 15.36 -16.55
N ILE A 250 2.50 14.68 -15.55
CA ILE A 250 3.94 14.38 -15.53
C ILE A 250 4.36 13.59 -16.77
N LEU A 251 3.57 12.58 -17.16
CA LEU A 251 3.88 11.69 -18.26
C LEU A 251 3.57 12.30 -19.64
N GLY A 252 2.69 13.30 -19.70
CA GLY A 252 2.13 13.80 -20.97
C GLY A 252 1.20 12.80 -21.67
N ILE A 253 0.89 11.68 -21.02
CA ILE A 253 -0.03 10.63 -21.48
C ILE A 253 -0.85 10.12 -20.29
N ARG A 254 -2.04 9.57 -20.55
CA ARG A 254 -2.84 8.93 -19.50
C ARG A 254 -2.51 7.43 -19.43
N PRO A 255 -1.91 6.93 -18.33
CA PRO A 255 -1.64 5.50 -18.19
C PRO A 255 -2.95 4.70 -18.02
N MET A 256 -2.88 3.38 -18.17
CA MET A 256 -4.00 2.49 -17.84
C MET A 256 -4.18 2.42 -16.32
N GLU A 257 -5.32 2.87 -15.81
CA GLU A 257 -5.55 3.01 -14.38
C GLU A 257 -6.23 1.79 -13.76
N HIS A 258 -5.72 1.33 -12.63
CA HIS A 258 -6.27 0.25 -11.82
C HIS A 258 -6.34 0.67 -10.35
N VAL A 259 -7.52 0.62 -9.75
CA VAL A 259 -7.71 0.92 -8.32
C VAL A 259 -8.07 -0.35 -7.56
N TRP A 260 -7.34 -0.60 -6.48
CA TRP A 260 -7.42 -1.79 -5.65
C TRP A 260 -7.85 -1.39 -4.24
N PRO A 261 -9.17 -1.36 -3.96
CA PRO A 261 -9.65 -1.10 -2.60
C PRO A 261 -9.19 -2.23 -1.66
N TYR A 262 -8.82 -1.88 -0.43
CA TYR A 262 -8.48 -2.85 0.62
C TYR A 262 -9.15 -2.54 1.94
N ARG A 263 -9.32 -3.57 2.78
CA ARG A 263 -9.88 -3.40 4.13
C ARG A 263 -8.79 -3.01 5.11
N LYS A 264 -8.78 -1.75 5.54
CA LYS A 264 -7.82 -1.27 6.55
C LYS A 264 -7.86 -2.10 7.84
N LEU A 265 -6.69 -2.35 8.41
CA LEU A 265 -6.56 -2.94 9.73
C LEU A 265 -6.83 -1.87 10.79
N ARG A 266 -7.82 -2.07 11.65
CA ARG A 266 -8.13 -1.16 12.75
C ARG A 266 -7.33 -1.52 13.99
N TRP A 267 -6.17 -0.88 14.16
CA TRP A 267 -5.22 -1.25 15.22
C TRP A 267 -5.73 -0.98 16.64
N SER A 268 -6.74 -0.13 16.79
CA SER A 268 -7.41 0.12 18.07
C SER A 268 -8.31 -1.03 18.52
N TYR A 269 -8.61 -1.99 17.64
CA TYR A 269 -9.48 -3.13 17.94
C TYR A 269 -8.61 -4.38 18.17
N PRO A 270 -8.68 -5.01 19.36
CA PRO A 270 -7.79 -6.13 19.71
C PRO A 270 -7.83 -7.32 18.73
N ASP A 271 -9.01 -7.63 18.20
CA ASP A 271 -9.23 -8.70 17.22
C ASP A 271 -8.57 -8.39 15.87
N GLU A 272 -8.69 -7.15 15.38
CA GLU A 272 -8.02 -6.73 14.14
C GLU A 272 -6.50 -6.56 14.33
N TYR A 273 -6.07 -6.05 15.48
CA TYR A 273 -4.65 -5.98 15.84
C TYR A 273 -4.00 -7.37 15.86
N ALA A 274 -4.73 -8.39 16.33
CA ALA A 274 -4.26 -9.77 16.32
C ALA A 274 -4.02 -10.33 14.91
N LEU A 275 -4.53 -9.68 13.84
CA LEU A 275 -4.32 -10.08 12.44
C LEU A 275 -3.12 -9.40 11.77
N VAL A 276 -2.53 -8.38 12.41
CA VAL A 276 -1.34 -7.67 11.90
C VAL A 276 -0.21 -8.68 11.68
N ASP A 277 0.38 -8.65 10.49
CA ASP A 277 1.44 -9.56 10.07
C ASP A 277 1.10 -11.06 10.17
N LYS A 278 -0.20 -11.42 10.14
CA LYS A 278 -0.65 -12.82 10.10
C LYS A 278 -1.49 -13.17 8.87
N THR A 279 -1.92 -12.17 8.12
CA THR A 279 -2.73 -12.31 6.91
C THR A 279 -2.17 -11.44 5.80
N CYS A 280 -2.63 -11.61 4.57
CA CYS A 280 -2.29 -10.74 3.44
C CYS A 280 -2.88 -9.33 3.55
N ARG A 281 -3.78 -9.09 4.52
CA ARG A 281 -4.42 -7.79 4.73
C ARG A 281 -3.38 -6.73 5.04
N GLY A 282 -3.48 -5.60 4.33
CA GLY A 282 -2.57 -4.48 4.49
C GLY A 282 -1.12 -4.78 4.08
N PHE A 283 -0.91 -5.73 3.16
CA PHE A 283 0.38 -5.95 2.52
C PHE A 283 0.36 -5.51 1.05
N ALA A 284 1.49 -4.96 0.63
CA ALA A 284 1.80 -4.65 -0.75
C ALA A 284 3.22 -5.15 -1.08
N LEU A 285 3.36 -5.91 -2.17
CA LEU A 285 4.64 -6.47 -2.61
C LEU A 285 4.74 -6.35 -4.14
N PHE A 286 5.85 -5.78 -4.61
CA PHE A 286 6.26 -5.80 -6.00
C PHE A 286 7.48 -6.69 -6.15
N GLN A 287 7.50 -7.51 -7.19
CA GLN A 287 8.63 -8.37 -7.54
C GLN A 287 8.89 -8.31 -9.04
N TYR A 288 10.17 -8.22 -9.41
CA TYR A 288 10.62 -8.27 -10.79
C TYR A 288 11.65 -9.38 -10.97
N ASP A 289 11.47 -10.16 -12.03
CA ASP A 289 12.34 -11.27 -12.41
C ASP A 289 12.76 -11.12 -13.89
N PRO A 290 14.06 -11.00 -14.19
CA PRO A 290 14.56 -10.93 -15.56
C PRO A 290 14.39 -12.25 -16.34
N ASP A 291 14.13 -13.35 -15.64
CA ASP A 291 13.93 -14.69 -16.21
C ASP A 291 12.65 -15.30 -15.65
N ALA A 292 11.57 -14.50 -15.67
CA ALA A 292 10.29 -14.83 -15.05
C ALA A 292 9.74 -16.16 -15.57
N ASP A 293 9.93 -16.50 -16.85
CA ASP A 293 9.45 -17.76 -17.38
C ASP A 293 10.49 -18.89 -17.49
N GLY A 294 11.74 -18.65 -17.09
CA GLY A 294 12.84 -19.60 -17.23
C GLY A 294 13.41 -19.72 -18.65
N ASP A 295 12.91 -18.94 -19.61
CA ASP A 295 13.36 -18.89 -21.01
C ASP A 295 13.89 -17.49 -21.39
N GLY A 296 14.25 -16.67 -20.41
CA GLY A 296 14.78 -15.32 -20.56
C GLY A 296 13.72 -14.24 -20.76
N ASN A 297 12.41 -14.55 -20.62
CA ASN A 297 11.39 -13.52 -20.67
C ASN A 297 11.26 -12.86 -19.30
N ARG A 298 11.47 -11.54 -19.29
CA ARG A 298 11.37 -10.70 -18.10
C ARG A 298 9.91 -10.55 -17.69
N GLY A 299 9.64 -10.42 -16.40
CA GLY A 299 8.29 -10.24 -15.90
C GLY A 299 8.25 -9.61 -14.51
N TRP A 300 7.08 -9.12 -14.15
CA TRP A 300 6.82 -8.56 -12.83
C TRP A 300 5.49 -9.04 -12.28
N ARG A 301 5.36 -8.98 -10.96
CA ARG A 301 4.09 -9.17 -10.25
C ARG A 301 3.89 -8.17 -9.12
N ILE A 302 2.64 -7.82 -8.90
CA ILE A 302 2.13 -7.03 -7.77
C ILE A 302 1.22 -7.92 -6.95
N MET A 303 1.43 -7.97 -5.64
CA MET A 303 0.51 -8.57 -4.69
C MET A 303 -0.04 -7.46 -3.80
N TYR A 304 -1.33 -7.20 -3.94
CA TYR A 304 -2.07 -6.23 -3.14
C TYR A 304 -3.20 -6.98 -2.42
N GLU A 305 -3.05 -7.13 -1.11
CA GLU A 305 -3.96 -7.97 -0.32
C GLU A 305 -4.15 -9.37 -0.95
N SER A 306 -5.40 -9.79 -1.19
CA SER A 306 -5.81 -11.10 -1.68
C SER A 306 -5.71 -11.25 -3.20
N LYS A 307 -5.07 -10.28 -3.88
CA LYS A 307 -4.93 -10.26 -5.34
C LYS A 307 -3.47 -10.30 -5.76
N GLU A 308 -3.18 -11.12 -6.76
CA GLU A 308 -1.92 -11.14 -7.49
C GLU A 308 -2.17 -10.68 -8.93
N ILE A 309 -1.34 -9.77 -9.41
CA ILE A 309 -1.33 -9.28 -10.79
C ILE A 309 0.06 -9.55 -11.33
N ARG A 310 0.19 -10.01 -12.57
CA ARG A 310 1.49 -10.35 -13.17
C ARG A 310 1.49 -10.18 -14.67
N LYS A 311 2.62 -9.73 -15.21
CA LYS A 311 2.81 -9.45 -16.65
C LYS A 311 4.23 -9.74 -17.09
N PHE A 312 4.36 -10.17 -18.34
CA PHE A 312 5.64 -10.32 -19.02
C PHE A 312 5.96 -8.98 -19.69
N LEU A 313 7.25 -8.75 -19.90
CA LEU A 313 7.81 -7.54 -20.51
C LEU A 313 8.39 -7.90 -21.87
N ASP A 314 7.52 -8.34 -22.77
CA ASP A 314 7.81 -8.61 -24.18
C ASP A 314 7.75 -7.34 -25.05
#